data_AF-A0A1U9LJU0-F1
#
_entry.id   AF-A0A1U9LJU0-F1
#
_cell.length_a   1.000
_cell.length_b   1.000
_cell.length_c   1.000
_cell.angle_alpha   90.00
_cell.angle_beta   90.00
_cell.angle_gamma   90.00
#
_symmetry.space_group_name_H-M   'P 1'
#
loop_
_entity.id
_entity.type
_entity.pdbx_description
1 polymer ?
#
loop_
_entity_poly.entity_id
_entity_poly.type
_entity_poly.pdbx_seq_one_letter_code
_entity_poly.pdbx_strand_id
1 'polypeptide(L)'
;MSKKSGVRAPVGGTIGVNGHFYKGGRFLPNTQAEPGRWKVGRKWVSSTQEMIEPGLRAWQPTPFSRSIFSLLAVGAYTHIDEQGRLSLYEPGDGRSIYCSVTGEPITVDYPVRPGVKGVMSNDVYTLGELMAMYSAGSRWIDIRPVAEVITTPPAVEHEVQAAVEPDSPAP
;
A
#
# COMPACT_ATOMS: atom_id res chain seq x y z
N MET A 1 -6.60 1.64 22.81
CA MET A 1 -5.94 2.72 22.04
C MET A 1 -6.95 3.30 21.06
N SER A 2 -7.28 4.58 21.20
CA SER A 2 -8.33 5.25 20.43
C SER A 2 -7.92 5.37 18.96
N LYS A 3 -8.80 4.92 18.05
CA LYS A 3 -8.72 5.15 16.60
C LYS A 3 -8.77 6.66 16.35
N LYS A 4 -7.63 7.36 16.38
CA LYS A 4 -7.57 8.72 15.81
C LYS A 4 -7.63 8.58 14.29
N SER A 5 -8.85 8.44 13.78
CA SER A 5 -9.15 8.65 12.37
C SER A 5 -8.74 10.07 12.02
N GLY A 6 -7.72 10.19 11.15
CA GLY A 6 -7.23 11.36 10.40
C GLY A 6 -7.51 12.78 10.92
N VAL A 7 -6.45 13.60 10.96
CA VAL A 7 -6.60 15.07 11.02
C VAL A 7 -7.46 15.51 9.82
N ARG A 8 -8.46 16.37 10.07
CA ARG A 8 -9.28 16.96 9.01
C ARG A 8 -8.65 18.27 8.54
N ALA A 9 -8.83 18.59 7.27
CA ALA A 9 -8.43 19.87 6.72
C ALA A 9 -9.15 21.02 7.47
N PRO A 10 -8.44 22.11 7.82
CA PRO A 10 -9.04 23.26 8.49
C PRO A 10 -10.05 23.96 7.58
N VAL A 11 -10.85 24.88 8.15
CA VAL A 11 -11.72 25.75 7.36
C VAL A 11 -10.86 26.52 6.34
N GLY A 12 -11.23 26.48 5.06
CA GLY A 12 -10.40 26.99 3.95
C GLY A 12 -9.54 25.94 3.23
N GLY A 13 -9.45 24.72 3.77
CA GLY A 13 -8.72 23.61 3.17
C GLY A 13 -7.21 23.63 3.43
N THR A 14 -6.51 22.59 2.99
CA THR A 14 -5.04 22.49 3.09
C THR A 14 -4.47 21.48 2.10
N ILE A 15 -3.15 21.53 1.84
CA ILE A 15 -2.44 20.55 1.03
C ILE A 15 -2.09 19.33 1.91
N GLY A 16 -2.48 18.15 1.44
CA GLY A 16 -2.18 16.88 2.10
C GLY A 16 -0.73 16.43 1.88
N VAL A 17 -0.32 15.37 2.58
CA VAL A 17 1.06 14.81 2.46
C VAL A 17 1.41 14.32 1.06
N ASN A 18 0.41 14.08 0.22
CA ASN A 18 0.51 13.69 -1.18
C ASN A 18 0.53 14.88 -2.17
N GLY A 19 0.57 16.12 -1.68
CA GLY A 19 0.63 17.31 -2.53
C GLY A 19 -0.72 17.77 -3.11
N HIS A 20 -1.83 17.08 -2.83
CA HIS A 20 -3.15 17.48 -3.31
C HIS A 20 -3.90 18.38 -2.31
N PHE A 21 -4.72 19.30 -2.82
CA PHE A 21 -5.55 20.18 -1.98
C PHE A 21 -6.82 19.47 -1.50
N TYR A 22 -7.12 19.63 -0.22
CA TYR A 22 -8.31 19.09 0.45
C TYR A 22 -9.15 20.23 1.01
N LYS A 23 -10.40 20.36 0.54
CA LYS A 23 -11.38 21.32 1.09
C LYS A 23 -11.58 21.10 2.60
N GLY A 24 -11.91 22.17 3.31
CA GLY A 24 -12.12 22.13 4.76
C GLY A 24 -13.12 21.07 5.20
N GLY A 25 -12.85 20.41 6.32
CA GLY A 25 -13.65 19.31 6.84
C GLY A 25 -13.40 17.95 6.20
N ARG A 26 -12.69 17.86 5.05
CA ARG A 26 -12.27 16.56 4.48
C ARG A 26 -11.13 15.95 5.30
N PHE A 27 -11.07 14.63 5.36
CA PHE A 27 -9.96 13.92 6.00
C PHE A 27 -8.68 14.06 5.18
N LEU A 28 -7.57 14.35 5.85
CA LEU A 28 -6.26 14.37 5.21
C LEU A 28 -5.74 12.93 5.02
N PRO A 29 -5.09 12.66 3.88
CA PRO A 29 -4.49 11.37 3.63
C PRO A 29 -3.29 11.18 4.55
N ASN A 30 -3.01 9.92 4.93
CA ASN A 30 -1.77 9.52 5.58
C ASN A 30 -0.84 8.79 4.60
N THR A 31 -1.09 8.93 3.29
CA THR A 31 -0.45 8.18 2.21
C THR A 31 -0.15 9.11 1.04
N GLN A 32 0.71 8.67 0.12
CA GLN A 32 1.06 9.41 -1.12
C GLN A 32 0.05 9.17 -2.26
N ALA A 33 -0.96 8.33 -2.03
CA ALA A 33 -2.00 8.03 -3.00
C ALA A 33 -2.79 9.28 -3.38
N GLU A 34 -3.09 9.46 -4.66
CA GLU A 34 -3.95 10.54 -5.13
C GLU A 34 -5.34 10.51 -4.44
N PRO A 35 -6.05 11.63 -4.31
CA PRO A 35 -7.44 11.60 -3.87
C PRO A 35 -8.29 10.75 -4.83
N GLY A 36 -9.12 9.86 -4.30
CA GLY A 36 -10.04 9.09 -5.14
C GLY A 36 -10.47 7.77 -4.51
N ARG A 37 -11.17 6.96 -5.30
CA ARG A 37 -11.44 5.57 -4.98
C ARG A 37 -10.89 4.69 -6.08
N TRP A 38 -10.30 3.56 -5.69
CA TRP A 38 -9.67 2.64 -6.61
C TRP A 38 -10.37 1.30 -6.62
N LYS A 39 -10.50 0.71 -7.81
CA LYS A 39 -10.90 -0.68 -7.99
C LYS A 39 -9.83 -1.46 -8.75
N VAL A 40 -9.71 -2.73 -8.40
CA VAL A 40 -9.02 -3.74 -9.21
C VAL A 40 -10.06 -4.76 -9.65
N GLY A 41 -10.31 -4.84 -10.95
CA GLY A 41 -11.46 -5.56 -11.47
C GLY A 41 -12.75 -5.07 -10.81
N ARG A 42 -13.44 -5.96 -10.08
CA ARG A 42 -14.71 -5.63 -9.39
C ARG A 42 -14.55 -5.27 -7.90
N LYS A 43 -13.33 -5.24 -7.37
CA LYS A 43 -13.07 -5.09 -5.93
C LYS A 43 -12.54 -3.70 -5.61
N TRP A 44 -13.16 -3.02 -4.65
CA TRP A 44 -12.62 -1.78 -4.09
C TRP A 44 -11.34 -2.06 -3.30
N VAL A 45 -10.34 -1.20 -3.48
CA VAL A 45 -9.05 -1.27 -2.79
C VAL A 45 -8.78 0.04 -2.05
N SER A 46 -8.10 -0.07 -0.92
CA SER A 46 -7.70 1.04 -0.07
C SER A 46 -6.34 0.73 0.54
N SER A 47 -5.54 1.76 0.78
CA SER A 47 -4.31 1.61 1.56
C SER A 47 -4.63 1.10 2.98
N THR A 48 -3.75 0.26 3.51
CA THR A 48 -3.74 -0.21 4.90
C THR A 48 -2.34 -0.11 5.50
N GLN A 49 -2.18 -0.50 6.76
CA GLN A 49 -0.86 -0.66 7.37
C GLN A 49 -0.32 -2.07 7.17
N GLU A 50 0.92 -2.18 6.71
CA GLU A 50 1.67 -3.44 6.64
C GLU A 50 2.93 -3.36 7.50
N MET A 51 3.42 -4.51 7.95
CA MET A 51 4.70 -4.60 8.65
C MET A 51 5.81 -4.45 7.61
N ILE A 52 6.68 -3.45 7.78
CA ILE A 52 7.75 -3.12 6.84
C ILE A 52 9.14 -3.46 7.39
N GLU A 53 9.26 -3.63 8.70
CA GLU A 53 10.46 -4.09 9.40
C GLU A 53 10.01 -4.85 10.68
N PRO A 54 10.90 -5.55 11.40
CA PRO A 54 10.54 -6.22 12.64
C PRO A 54 9.89 -5.26 13.65
N GLY A 55 8.63 -5.51 14.01
CA GLY A 55 7.86 -4.69 14.95
C GLY A 55 7.38 -3.34 14.40
N LEU A 56 7.80 -2.93 13.20
CA LEU A 56 7.44 -1.65 12.61
C LEU A 56 6.35 -1.81 11.54
N ARG A 57 5.25 -1.07 11.70
CA ARG A 57 4.16 -1.00 10.71
C ARG A 57 4.10 0.40 10.11
N ALA A 58 3.89 0.46 8.81
CA ALA A 58 3.70 1.71 8.08
C ALA A 58 2.49 1.64 7.15
N TRP A 59 1.88 2.80 6.89
CA TRP A 59 0.82 2.90 5.90
C TRP A 59 1.38 2.71 4.50
N GLN A 60 0.69 1.92 3.68
CA GLN A 60 1.04 1.75 2.27
C GLN A 60 1.01 3.10 1.54
N PRO A 61 2.08 3.46 0.79
CA PRO A 61 2.11 4.68 0.00
C PRO A 61 0.91 4.79 -0.96
N THR A 62 0.57 3.69 -1.63
CA THR A 62 -0.62 3.56 -2.46
C THR A 62 -1.40 2.28 -2.12
N PRO A 63 -2.67 2.13 -2.54
CA PRO A 63 -3.40 0.87 -2.38
C PRO A 63 -2.77 -0.32 -3.11
N PHE A 64 -1.80 -0.06 -3.98
CA PHE A 64 -1.09 -1.06 -4.78
C PHE A 64 0.30 -1.37 -4.24
N SER A 65 0.77 -0.65 -3.22
CA SER A 65 2.07 -0.90 -2.62
C SER A 65 2.00 -2.09 -1.67
N ARG A 66 2.93 -3.04 -1.78
CA ARG A 66 3.08 -4.16 -0.83
C ARG A 66 4.42 -4.12 -0.14
N SER A 67 4.40 -4.48 1.15
CA SER A 67 5.60 -4.58 1.96
C SER A 67 6.49 -5.70 1.45
N ILE A 68 7.74 -5.36 1.12
CA ILE A 68 8.77 -6.34 0.77
C ILE A 68 8.99 -7.29 1.96
N PHE A 69 9.03 -6.75 3.18
CA PHE A 69 9.17 -7.54 4.40
C PHE A 69 8.08 -8.60 4.56
N SER A 70 6.83 -8.24 4.26
CA SER A 70 5.71 -9.20 4.31
C SER A 70 5.81 -10.25 3.19
N LEU A 71 6.30 -9.87 2.01
CA LEU A 71 6.51 -10.77 0.87
C LEU A 71 7.69 -11.72 1.03
N LEU A 72 8.64 -11.36 1.89
CA LEU A 72 9.76 -12.22 2.31
C LEU A 72 9.36 -13.20 3.42
N ALA A 73 8.13 -13.12 3.94
CA ALA A 73 7.61 -13.87 5.08
C ALA A 73 8.67 -14.16 6.15
N VAL A 74 9.29 -13.10 6.64
CA VAL A 74 10.33 -13.17 7.68
C VAL A 74 9.78 -13.92 8.89
N GLY A 75 10.52 -14.94 9.33
CA GLY A 75 10.11 -15.91 10.36
C GLY A 75 9.58 -17.24 9.81
N ALA A 76 9.22 -17.31 8.53
CA ALA A 76 8.91 -18.56 7.82
C ALA A 76 10.14 -19.07 7.07
N TYR A 77 10.44 -18.54 5.87
CA TYR A 77 11.58 -19.00 5.06
C TYR A 77 12.81 -18.08 5.14
N THR A 78 12.64 -16.80 5.51
CA THR A 78 13.76 -15.89 5.78
C THR A 78 13.88 -15.52 7.25
N HIS A 79 15.06 -15.06 7.67
CA HIS A 79 15.30 -14.47 8.98
C HIS A 79 16.21 -13.26 8.90
N ILE A 80 16.16 -12.44 9.95
CA ILE A 80 17.07 -11.34 10.17
C ILE A 80 17.96 -11.71 11.35
N ASP A 81 19.28 -11.73 11.15
CA ASP A 81 20.26 -11.99 12.20
C ASP A 81 20.42 -10.81 13.17
N GLU A 82 21.22 -10.99 14.23
CA GLU A 82 21.47 -9.94 15.23
C GLU A 82 22.17 -8.71 14.64
N GLN A 83 22.84 -8.86 13.49
CA GLN A 83 23.49 -7.79 12.75
C GLN A 83 22.54 -7.13 11.73
N GLY A 84 21.27 -7.51 11.70
CA GLY A 84 20.25 -6.96 10.82
C GLY A 84 20.29 -7.49 9.38
N ARG A 85 21.06 -8.55 9.10
CA ARG A 85 21.17 -9.13 7.75
C ARG A 85 20.06 -10.11 7.49
N LEU A 86 19.49 -10.04 6.31
CA LEU A 86 18.43 -10.91 5.84
C LEU A 86 19.02 -12.12 5.10
N SER A 87 18.63 -13.32 5.50
CA SER A 87 19.07 -14.60 4.94
C SER A 87 17.91 -15.60 4.87
N LEU A 88 18.03 -16.62 4.01
CA LEU A 88 17.15 -17.79 4.05
C LEU A 88 17.57 -18.71 5.21
N TYR A 89 16.63 -19.49 5.72
CA TYR A 89 16.98 -20.62 6.58
C TYR A 89 17.66 -21.73 5.77
N GLU A 90 18.75 -22.27 6.30
CA GLU A 90 19.53 -23.33 5.67
C GLU A 90 19.36 -24.69 6.37
N PRO A 91 19.61 -25.82 5.67
CA PRO A 91 19.73 -27.13 6.30
C PRO A 91 20.82 -27.11 7.38
N GLY A 92 20.41 -27.08 8.66
CA GLY A 92 21.34 -27.01 9.78
C GLY A 92 20.91 -26.02 10.87
N ASP A 93 20.02 -25.07 10.55
CA ASP A 93 19.53 -24.04 11.49
C ASP A 93 18.58 -24.58 12.58
N GLY A 94 18.43 -25.91 12.70
CA GLY A 94 17.52 -26.56 13.65
C GLY A 94 16.03 -26.34 13.35
N ARG A 95 15.70 -25.82 12.16
CA ARG A 95 14.32 -25.63 11.68
C ARG A 95 14.05 -26.46 10.44
N SER A 96 12.80 -26.87 10.27
CA SER A 96 12.36 -27.49 9.02
C SER A 96 12.48 -26.47 7.88
N ILE A 97 13.16 -26.86 6.82
CA ILE A 97 13.21 -26.07 5.59
C ILE A 97 11.80 -26.04 5.00
N TYR A 98 11.32 -24.84 4.68
CA TYR A 98 10.06 -24.72 3.95
C TYR A 98 10.27 -25.26 2.53
N CYS A 99 9.37 -26.15 2.12
CA CYS A 99 9.30 -26.63 0.75
C CYS A 99 8.17 -25.93 0.01
N SER A 100 8.32 -25.82 -1.30
CA SER A 100 7.27 -25.47 -2.22
C SER A 100 6.16 -26.54 -2.21
N VAL A 101 5.07 -26.27 -2.94
CA VAL A 101 3.95 -27.23 -3.07
C VAL A 101 4.39 -28.54 -3.73
N THR A 102 5.46 -28.55 -4.52
CA THR A 102 6.02 -29.76 -5.15
C THR A 102 6.98 -30.52 -4.23
N GLY A 103 7.26 -30.02 -3.03
CA GLY A 103 8.18 -30.64 -2.06
C GLY A 103 9.64 -30.20 -2.21
N GLU A 104 9.95 -29.37 -3.19
CA GLU A 104 11.30 -28.83 -3.39
C GLU A 104 11.62 -27.72 -2.37
N PRO A 105 12.85 -27.66 -1.82
CA PRO A 105 13.25 -26.59 -0.92
C PRO A 105 13.06 -25.20 -1.53
N ILE A 106 12.59 -24.25 -0.72
CA ILE A 106 12.54 -22.84 -1.12
C ILE A 106 13.98 -22.29 -1.18
N THR A 107 14.37 -21.74 -2.33
CA THR A 107 15.67 -21.11 -2.56
C THR A 107 15.51 -19.62 -2.90
N VAL A 108 16.63 -18.91 -3.08
CA VAL A 108 16.62 -17.51 -3.52
C VAL A 108 15.93 -17.31 -4.87
N ASP A 109 15.92 -18.33 -5.72
CA ASP A 109 15.29 -18.28 -7.05
C ASP A 109 13.78 -18.53 -7.01
N TYR A 110 13.22 -18.79 -5.82
CA TYR A 110 11.80 -19.08 -5.67
C TYR A 110 10.95 -17.90 -6.15
N PRO A 111 10.01 -18.13 -7.09
CA PRO A 111 9.20 -17.08 -7.66
C PRO A 111 8.10 -16.64 -6.69
N VAL A 112 8.06 -15.35 -6.41
CA VAL A 112 7.02 -14.65 -5.66
C VAL A 112 6.24 -13.77 -6.64
N ARG A 113 4.93 -14.00 -6.72
CA ARG A 113 4.00 -13.15 -7.47
C ARG A 113 3.14 -12.35 -6.49
N PRO A 114 3.47 -11.08 -6.23
CA PRO A 114 2.70 -10.22 -5.34
C PRO A 114 1.28 -10.01 -5.89
N GLY A 115 0.32 -9.70 -5.01
CA GLY A 115 -1.05 -9.39 -5.42
C GLY A 115 -1.77 -8.41 -4.49
N VAL A 116 -2.89 -7.87 -4.99
CA VAL A 116 -3.79 -6.97 -4.26
C VAL A 116 -5.20 -7.56 -4.28
N LYS A 117 -5.81 -7.77 -3.11
CA LYS A 117 -7.17 -8.35 -2.95
C LYS A 117 -7.42 -9.63 -3.79
N GLY A 118 -6.40 -10.48 -3.88
CA GLY A 118 -6.45 -11.76 -4.61
C GLY A 118 -6.29 -11.63 -6.13
N VAL A 119 -6.01 -10.43 -6.65
CA VAL A 119 -5.58 -10.23 -8.03
C VAL A 119 -4.07 -10.19 -8.06
N MET A 120 -3.46 -11.09 -8.82
CA MET A 120 -2.01 -11.19 -8.94
C MET A 120 -1.44 -10.03 -9.77
N SER A 121 -0.15 -9.77 -9.57
CA SER A 121 0.62 -8.85 -10.41
C SER A 121 1.00 -9.49 -11.74
N ASN A 122 1.24 -8.65 -12.75
CA ASN A 122 1.97 -9.03 -13.96
C ASN A 122 3.44 -9.35 -13.66
N ASP A 123 3.98 -8.75 -12.59
CA ASP A 123 5.39 -8.88 -12.22
C ASP A 123 5.60 -10.12 -11.34
N VAL A 124 6.71 -10.81 -11.60
CA VAL A 124 7.22 -11.90 -10.77
C VAL A 124 8.60 -11.49 -10.31
N TYR A 125 8.85 -11.67 -9.01
CA TYR A 125 10.14 -11.42 -8.39
C TYR A 125 10.66 -12.73 -7.84
N THR A 126 11.97 -12.89 -7.76
CA THR A 126 12.57 -13.96 -6.95
C THR A 126 12.68 -13.52 -5.49
N LEU A 127 12.83 -14.48 -4.58
CA LEU A 127 13.16 -14.14 -3.19
C LEU A 127 14.46 -13.37 -3.08
N GLY A 128 15.49 -13.74 -3.87
CA GLY A 128 16.77 -13.05 -3.91
C GLY A 128 16.65 -11.59 -4.34
N GLU A 129 15.82 -11.29 -5.33
CA GLU A 129 15.54 -9.90 -5.75
C GLU A 129 14.86 -9.11 -4.64
N LEU A 130 13.85 -9.69 -3.98
CA LEU A 130 13.16 -9.06 -2.86
C LEU A 130 14.11 -8.81 -1.69
N MET A 131 15.00 -9.76 -1.39
CA MET A 131 16.03 -9.62 -0.36
C MET A 131 16.99 -8.47 -0.70
N ALA A 132 17.49 -8.42 -1.94
CA ALA A 132 18.39 -7.37 -2.41
C ALA A 132 17.74 -5.98 -2.33
N MET A 133 16.49 -5.84 -2.79
CA MET A 133 15.74 -4.57 -2.68
C MET A 133 15.56 -4.14 -1.23
N TYR A 134 15.24 -5.09 -0.33
CA TYR A 134 15.08 -4.81 1.09
C TYR A 134 16.39 -4.34 1.73
N SER A 135 17.50 -5.04 1.46
CA SER A 135 18.84 -4.68 1.93
C SER A 135 19.31 -3.33 1.38
N ALA A 136 18.89 -2.96 0.17
CA ALA A 136 19.16 -1.64 -0.42
C ALA A 136 18.32 -0.50 0.19
N GLY A 137 17.43 -0.79 1.15
CA GLY A 137 16.61 0.21 1.84
C GLY A 137 15.19 0.35 1.30
N SER A 138 14.81 -0.39 0.25
CA SER A 138 13.42 -0.39 -0.22
C SER A 138 12.53 -1.12 0.79
N ARG A 139 11.30 -0.62 0.97
CA ARG A 139 10.31 -1.24 1.88
C ARG A 139 9.02 -1.63 1.18
N TRP A 140 8.78 -1.05 0.02
CA TRP A 140 7.56 -1.18 -0.75
C TRP A 140 7.91 -1.56 -2.18
N ILE A 141 7.08 -2.41 -2.78
CA ILE A 141 6.99 -2.56 -4.23
C ILE A 141 5.61 -2.13 -4.68
N ASP A 142 5.54 -1.47 -5.83
CA ASP A 142 4.27 -1.10 -6.44
C ASP A 142 3.78 -2.23 -7.34
N ILE A 143 2.57 -2.71 -7.06
CA ILE A 143 1.96 -3.78 -7.83
C ILE A 143 1.28 -3.21 -9.06
N ARG A 144 1.56 -3.85 -10.21
CA ARG A 144 0.77 -3.73 -11.44
C ARG A 144 -0.16 -4.93 -11.54
N PRO A 145 -1.45 -4.82 -11.16
CA PRO A 145 -2.36 -5.95 -11.18
C PRO A 145 -2.63 -6.41 -12.62
N VAL A 146 -2.88 -7.70 -12.82
CA VAL A 146 -3.30 -8.25 -14.13
C VAL A 146 -4.67 -7.71 -14.54
N ALA A 147 -5.56 -7.44 -13.58
CA ALA A 147 -6.87 -6.87 -13.86
C ALA A 147 -6.80 -5.34 -14.03
N GLU A 148 -7.72 -4.81 -14.83
CA GLU A 148 -7.88 -3.36 -15.02
C GLU A 148 -8.04 -2.62 -13.69
N VAL A 149 -7.32 -1.51 -13.58
CA VAL A 149 -7.38 -0.59 -12.44
C VAL A 149 -8.23 0.61 -12.83
N ILE A 150 -9.33 0.80 -12.11
CA ILE A 150 -10.20 1.96 -12.31
C ILE A 150 -9.99 2.92 -11.15
N THR A 151 -9.55 4.13 -11.46
CA THR A 151 -9.46 5.25 -10.52
C THR A 151 -10.64 6.18 -10.77
N THR A 152 -11.49 6.36 -9.76
CA THR A 152 -12.53 7.40 -9.80
C THR A 152 -12.04 8.60 -9.01
N PRO A 153 -11.78 9.76 -9.65
CA PRO A 153 -11.43 10.97 -8.92
C PRO A 153 -12.57 11.33 -7.95
N PRO A 154 -12.29 12.05 -6.86
CA PRO A 154 -13.34 12.51 -5.98
C PRO A 154 -14.34 13.33 -6.79
N ALA A 155 -15.64 13.12 -6.55
CA ALA A 155 -16.67 13.91 -7.21
C ALA A 155 -16.33 15.40 -7.07
N VAL A 156 -16.25 16.10 -8.21
CA VAL A 156 -16.29 17.55 -8.22
C VAL A 156 -17.71 17.91 -7.82
N GLU A 157 -17.93 18.07 -6.52
CA GLU A 157 -19.15 18.67 -6.00
C GLU A 157 -19.16 20.09 -6.55
N HIS A 158 -19.94 20.29 -7.63
CA HIS A 158 -20.18 21.60 -8.22
C HIS A 158 -20.55 22.56 -7.08
N GLU A 159 -19.82 23.67 -6.99
CA GLU A 159 -20.27 24.81 -6.20
C GLU A 159 -21.67 25.17 -6.70
N VAL A 160 -22.66 24.92 -5.86
CA VAL A 160 -23.95 25.59 -6.01
C VAL A 160 -23.64 27.06 -5.72
N GLN A 161 -23.32 27.82 -6.78
CA GLN A 161 -23.39 29.27 -6.72
C GLN A 161 -24.81 29.60 -6.30
N ALA A 162 -24.97 30.09 -5.07
CA ALA A 162 -26.22 30.66 -4.62
C ALA A 162 -26.58 31.77 -5.61
N ALA A 163 -27.63 31.55 -6.40
CA ALA A 163 -28.22 32.58 -7.22
C ALA A 163 -28.65 33.72 -6.29
N VAL A 164 -27.96 34.85 -6.39
CA VAL A 164 -28.43 36.11 -5.84
C VAL A 164 -29.66 36.47 -6.69
N GLU A 165 -30.84 36.35 -6.10
CA GLU A 165 -32.08 36.81 -6.74
C GLU A 165 -31.95 38.30 -7.10
N PRO A 166 -32.33 38.72 -8.32
CA PRO A 166 -32.43 40.13 -8.62
C PRO A 166 -33.67 40.69 -7.92
N ASP A 167 -33.41 41.53 -6.91
CA ASP A 167 -34.41 42.37 -6.25
C ASP A 167 -35.14 43.19 -7.33
N SER A 168 -36.40 42.84 -7.60
CA SER A 168 -37.28 43.62 -8.48
C SER A 168 -37.97 44.68 -7.62
N PRO A 169 -37.82 45.98 -7.93
CA PRO A 169 -38.65 46.99 -7.29
C PRO A 169 -40.08 46.90 -7.87
N ALA A 170 -41.04 46.64 -6.99
CA ALA A 170 -42.47 46.73 -7.28
C ALA A 170 -42.90 48.19 -7.58
N PRO A 171 -43.98 48.40 -8.36
CA PRO A 171 -44.37 49.70 -8.93
C PRO A 171 -44.91 50.71 -7.92
#